data_AF-A0A383BF51-F1
#
_entry.id   AF-A0A383BF51-F1
#
_cell.length_a   1.000
_cell.length_b   1.000
_cell.length_c   1.000
_cell.angle_alpha   90.00
_cell.angle_beta   90.00
_cell.angle_gamma   90.00
#
_symmetry.space_group_name_H-M   'P 1'
#
loop_
_entity.id
_entity.type
_entity.pdbx_description
1 polymer ?
#
loop_
_entity_poly.entity_id
_entity_poly.type
_entity_poly.pdbx_seq_one_letter_code
_entity_poly.pdbx_strand_id
1 'polypeptide(L)'
;MASLAITNDGTGITVATMYEAGTLSATGGGGSGFAGTYTISPTLGIASITGDAGVAGQNTGTVAWTTSGGGGSGATGTAIYSSGGHVTSWTVTNAGSGYTSTVGLTIIPAQYEWNDPGQISITIDGVNGTINGTSITNAGVGYTTAPTIVISDTGGVGGVITPTLTSPGATPAPLNAAKTNAKDAWTVRGSADLPPWGGTYILRKTYLNRTEEGSLSTAIEGSSGNATTSNPRRKTIDYFVRPVRP
;
A
#
# COMPACT_ATOMS: atom_id res chain seq x y z
N MET A 1 -6.65 5.27 -9.91
CA MET A 1 -5.55 4.29 -9.73
C MET A 1 -5.77 3.50 -8.44
N ALA A 2 -5.40 2.21 -8.37
CA ALA A 2 -5.78 1.34 -7.25
C ALA A 2 -4.63 1.03 -6.28
N SER A 3 -3.45 0.68 -6.80
CA SER A 3 -2.26 0.47 -5.98
C SER A 3 -0.97 0.76 -6.75
N LEU A 4 0.13 0.82 -6.01
CA LEU A 4 1.50 0.91 -6.50
C LEU A 4 2.25 -0.34 -6.06
N ALA A 5 3.13 -0.86 -6.92
CA ALA A 5 4.07 -1.91 -6.58
C ALA A 5 5.48 -1.47 -6.98
N ILE A 6 6.44 -1.60 -6.06
CA ILE A 6 7.85 -1.43 -6.37
C ILE A 6 8.30 -2.69 -7.10
N THR A 7 8.53 -2.57 -8.40
CA THR A 7 8.96 -3.69 -9.26
C THR A 7 10.46 -3.71 -9.48
N ASN A 8 11.13 -2.57 -9.26
CA ASN A 8 12.56 -2.45 -9.09
C ASN A 8 12.79 -1.33 -8.08
N ASP A 9 13.50 -1.60 -6.99
CA ASP A 9 13.80 -0.64 -5.94
C ASP A 9 14.96 0.31 -6.34
N GLY A 10 15.65 -0.01 -7.43
CA GLY A 10 16.72 0.77 -8.03
C GLY A 10 18.01 0.73 -7.22
N THR A 11 19.02 1.46 -7.68
CA THR A 11 20.33 1.52 -7.03
C THR A 11 20.87 2.95 -7.02
N GLY A 12 21.47 3.36 -5.90
CA GLY A 12 22.22 4.59 -5.77
C GLY A 12 23.72 4.38 -5.56
N ILE A 13 24.55 4.60 -6.58
CA ILE A 13 25.95 4.11 -6.65
C ILE A 13 26.89 4.75 -5.59
N THR A 14 26.58 5.95 -5.11
CA THR A 14 27.35 6.72 -4.10
C THR A 14 26.40 7.60 -3.29
N VAL A 15 26.84 8.16 -2.15
CA VAL A 15 26.05 9.08 -1.31
C VAL A 15 25.46 10.26 -2.12
N ALA A 16 26.18 10.76 -3.12
CA ALA A 16 25.72 11.87 -3.98
C ALA A 16 24.74 11.44 -5.09
N THR A 17 24.59 10.14 -5.32
CA THR A 17 23.78 9.56 -6.39
C THR A 17 22.80 8.53 -5.82
N MET A 18 22.26 8.78 -4.61
CA MET A 18 21.22 7.94 -4.02
C MET A 18 19.83 8.47 -4.35
N TYR A 19 18.82 7.60 -4.25
CA TYR A 19 17.45 8.11 -4.19
C TYR A 19 17.28 8.89 -2.89
N GLU A 20 16.70 10.09 -3.00
CA GLU A 20 16.12 10.81 -1.87
C GLU A 20 14.60 10.60 -1.83
N ALA A 21 14.00 10.63 -0.64
CA ALA A 21 12.54 10.53 -0.52
C ALA A 21 11.86 11.68 -1.28
N GLY A 22 10.74 11.40 -1.95
CA GLY A 22 10.18 12.37 -2.89
C GLY A 22 8.76 12.08 -3.34
N THR A 23 8.41 12.66 -4.47
CA THR A 23 7.05 12.62 -5.05
C THR A 23 6.97 11.71 -6.26
N LEU A 24 5.77 11.20 -6.51
CA LEU A 24 5.43 10.40 -7.68
C LEU A 24 4.41 11.16 -8.52
N SER A 25 4.63 11.17 -9.82
CA SER A 25 3.66 11.66 -10.81
C SER A 25 3.36 10.58 -11.85
N ALA A 26 2.32 10.77 -12.65
CA ALA A 26 1.94 9.82 -13.69
C ALA A 26 1.85 10.51 -15.04
N THR A 27 2.32 9.81 -16.08
CA THR A 27 2.23 10.24 -17.47
C THR A 27 1.55 9.18 -18.32
N GLY A 28 0.71 9.58 -19.28
CA GLY A 28 -0.05 8.65 -20.14
C GLY A 28 -1.26 8.04 -19.43
N GLY A 29 -1.76 6.92 -19.95
CA GLY A 29 -2.90 6.19 -19.36
C GLY A 29 -4.29 6.81 -19.59
N GLY A 30 -4.37 7.96 -20.27
CA GLY A 30 -5.63 8.68 -20.57
C GLY A 30 -6.23 9.45 -19.38
N GLY A 31 -5.67 9.32 -18.19
CA GLY A 31 -6.13 10.00 -16.97
C GLY A 31 -5.29 11.22 -16.59
N SER A 32 -5.68 11.88 -15.50
CA SER A 32 -4.97 13.03 -14.95
C SER A 32 -5.10 13.12 -13.43
N GLY A 33 -4.22 13.92 -12.80
CA GLY A 33 -4.29 14.28 -11.39
C GLY A 33 -3.75 13.23 -10.41
N PHE A 34 -3.01 12.21 -10.87
CA PHE A 34 -2.31 11.32 -9.95
C PHE A 34 -1.21 12.07 -9.18
N ALA A 35 -1.11 11.79 -7.88
CA ALA A 35 0.00 12.18 -7.03
C ALA A 35 0.30 11.07 -6.01
N GLY A 36 1.57 10.89 -5.71
CA GLY A 36 2.03 9.99 -4.66
C GLY A 36 3.34 10.43 -4.05
N THR A 37 3.82 9.66 -3.09
CA THR A 37 5.15 9.81 -2.50
C THR A 37 5.87 8.47 -2.47
N TYR A 38 7.19 8.50 -2.36
CA TYR A 38 7.99 7.31 -2.09
C TYR A 38 9.01 7.59 -0.99
N THR A 39 9.34 6.55 -0.24
CA THR A 39 10.29 6.58 0.87
C THR A 39 11.48 5.68 0.57
N ILE A 40 12.63 6.08 1.10
CA ILE A 40 13.87 5.33 0.98
C ILE A 40 14.23 4.68 2.31
N SER A 41 15.01 3.60 2.27
CA SER A 41 15.69 3.08 3.46
C SER A 41 17.19 3.15 3.23
N PRO A 42 17.85 4.26 3.64
CA PRO A 42 19.29 4.36 3.48
C PRO A 42 19.95 3.41 4.48
N THR A 43 20.77 2.48 3.98
CA THR A 43 21.62 1.62 4.83
C THR A 43 23.07 2.11 4.79
N LEU A 44 23.23 3.43 4.79
CA LEU A 44 24.54 4.08 4.82
C LEU A 44 25.23 3.78 6.15
N GLY A 45 26.41 3.14 6.07
CA GLY A 45 27.27 2.81 7.20
C GLY A 45 28.68 3.40 7.01
N ILE A 46 29.47 3.42 8.08
CA ILE A 46 30.89 3.78 7.99
C ILE A 46 31.64 2.61 7.33
N ALA A 47 32.33 2.92 6.24
CA ALA A 47 33.08 1.94 5.47
C ALA A 47 34.55 1.91 5.84
N SER A 48 35.14 3.10 5.99
CA SER A 48 36.52 3.23 6.43
C SER A 48 36.75 4.57 7.11
N ILE A 49 37.76 4.58 7.98
CA ILE A 49 38.27 5.77 8.63
C ILE A 49 39.75 5.82 8.31
N THR A 50 40.22 6.99 7.90
CA THR A 50 41.62 7.24 7.56
C THR A 50 42.08 8.54 8.20
N GLY A 51 43.39 8.72 8.32
CA GLY A 51 43.98 9.89 8.94
C GLY A 51 44.55 9.63 10.32
N ASP A 52 45.45 10.52 10.72
CA ASP A 52 46.03 10.56 12.05
C ASP A 52 45.32 11.66 12.84
N ALA A 53 44.87 11.31 14.03
CA ALA A 53 44.14 12.21 14.88
C ALA A 53 45.02 12.83 15.98
N GLY A 54 46.33 12.59 15.91
CA GLY A 54 47.36 13.40 16.55
C GLY A 54 47.08 13.73 18.01
N VAL A 55 46.88 12.72 18.87
CA VAL A 55 46.82 12.94 20.33
C VAL A 55 48.22 12.83 20.88
N ALA A 56 48.99 13.91 20.74
CA ALA A 56 50.33 14.01 21.29
C ALA A 56 50.35 13.56 22.77
N GLY A 57 50.91 12.36 22.99
CA GLY A 57 51.50 11.96 24.26
C GLY A 57 50.75 11.03 25.22
N GLN A 58 49.50 10.58 24.98
CA GLN A 58 48.76 9.88 26.08
C GLN A 58 47.96 8.62 25.74
N ASN A 59 47.67 8.33 24.47
CA ASN A 59 47.04 7.07 24.08
C ASN A 59 48.09 6.11 23.51
N THR A 60 48.23 4.93 24.11
CA THR A 60 49.05 3.83 23.58
C THR A 60 48.24 2.56 23.53
N GLY A 61 48.31 1.81 22.42
CA GLY A 61 47.57 0.57 22.25
C GLY A 61 46.18 0.78 21.62
N THR A 62 45.27 -0.16 21.87
CA THR A 62 43.96 -0.21 21.22
C THR A 62 42.92 0.56 22.04
N VAL A 63 42.25 1.52 21.42
CA VAL A 63 41.21 2.34 22.05
C VAL A 63 39.92 2.24 21.25
N ALA A 64 38.77 2.22 21.93
CA ALA A 64 37.47 2.17 21.28
C ALA A 64 37.04 3.55 20.77
N TRP A 65 36.22 3.57 19.71
CA TRP A 65 35.58 4.79 19.21
C TRP A 65 34.10 4.56 18.92
N THR A 66 33.35 5.65 18.96
CA THR A 66 31.94 5.75 18.56
C THR A 66 31.73 6.98 17.69
N THR A 67 30.54 7.10 17.12
CA THR A 67 30.16 8.24 16.28
C THR A 67 29.21 9.19 16.96
N SER A 68 29.27 10.46 16.57
CA SER A 68 28.27 11.48 16.86
C SER A 68 27.87 12.23 15.58
N GLY A 69 26.65 12.78 15.55
CA GLY A 69 26.14 13.49 14.37
C GLY A 69 25.84 12.59 13.17
N GLY A 70 25.78 13.17 11.97
CA GLY A 70 25.60 12.45 10.71
C GLY A 70 24.21 11.85 10.46
N GLY A 71 23.27 11.94 11.40
CA GLY A 71 21.89 11.40 11.27
C GLY A 71 21.73 9.89 11.49
N GLY A 72 22.84 9.14 11.52
CA GLY A 72 22.87 7.70 11.74
C GLY A 72 23.22 7.28 13.16
N SER A 73 23.27 5.97 13.42
CA SER A 73 23.63 5.42 14.74
C SER A 73 24.31 4.05 14.66
N GLY A 74 24.96 3.66 15.76
CA GLY A 74 25.44 2.30 15.98
C GLY A 74 26.83 1.97 15.43
N ALA A 75 27.52 2.90 14.76
CA ALA A 75 28.88 2.65 14.31
C ALA A 75 29.87 2.66 15.49
N THR A 76 30.72 1.63 15.54
CA THR A 76 31.72 1.44 16.58
C THR A 76 32.95 0.72 16.02
N GLY A 77 34.08 0.91 16.68
CA GLY A 77 35.30 0.20 16.33
C GLY A 77 36.46 0.51 17.25
N THR A 78 37.66 0.23 16.76
CA THR A 78 38.91 0.50 17.48
C THR A 78 39.90 1.29 16.64
N ALA A 79 40.76 2.04 17.32
CA ALA A 79 41.93 2.70 16.76
C ALA A 79 43.17 2.20 17.50
N ILE A 80 44.26 1.95 16.77
CA ILE A 80 45.55 1.57 17.35
C ILE A 80 46.45 2.79 17.37
N TYR A 81 46.98 3.11 18.55
CA TYR A 81 47.93 4.20 18.74
C TYR A 81 49.35 3.68 18.95
N SER A 82 50.30 4.31 18.25
CA SER A 82 51.73 4.15 18.49
C SER A 82 52.16 4.73 19.85
N SER A 83 53.37 4.40 20.30
CA SER A 83 53.96 4.99 21.51
C SER A 83 54.12 6.51 21.43
N GLY A 84 54.08 7.10 20.24
CA GLY A 84 54.11 8.56 20.03
C GLY A 84 52.74 9.25 20.12
N GLY A 85 51.65 8.49 20.31
CA GLY A 85 50.29 9.04 20.35
C GLY A 85 49.65 9.26 18.96
N HIS A 86 50.24 8.69 17.92
CA HIS A 86 49.70 8.74 16.55
C HIS A 86 48.84 7.51 16.27
N VAL A 87 47.74 7.69 15.53
CA VAL A 87 46.92 6.57 15.07
C VAL A 87 47.66 5.85 13.94
N THR A 88 47.89 4.55 14.10
CA THR A 88 48.53 3.70 13.09
C THR A 88 47.52 2.88 12.29
N SER A 89 46.34 2.60 12.86
CA SER A 89 45.27 1.92 12.14
C SER A 89 43.89 2.18 12.73
N TRP A 90 42.88 2.15 11.88
CA TRP A 90 41.46 2.15 12.26
C TRP A 90 40.84 0.80 11.90
N THR A 91 39.98 0.31 12.78
CA THR A 91 39.16 -0.88 12.56
C THR A 91 37.70 -0.52 12.80
N VAL A 92 36.85 -0.73 11.81
CA VAL A 92 35.39 -0.62 11.94
C VAL A 92 34.85 -1.99 12.33
N THR A 93 34.28 -2.12 13.53
CA THR A 93 33.67 -3.37 13.99
C THR A 93 32.16 -3.42 13.73
N ASN A 94 31.52 -2.25 13.74
CA ASN A 94 30.13 -2.08 13.31
C ASN A 94 30.07 -0.81 12.46
N ALA A 95 29.57 -0.93 11.23
CA ALA A 95 29.42 0.20 10.32
C ALA A 95 28.28 1.15 10.76
N GLY A 96 27.36 0.68 11.62
CA GLY A 96 26.14 1.40 11.94
C GLY A 96 25.21 1.55 10.73
N SER A 97 24.20 2.42 10.85
CA SER A 97 23.24 2.67 9.77
C SER A 97 22.63 4.07 9.83
N GLY A 98 22.15 4.54 8.68
CA GLY A 98 21.38 5.77 8.55
C GLY A 98 22.20 7.06 8.50
N TYR A 99 23.51 6.98 8.24
CA TYR A 99 24.35 8.18 8.15
C TYR A 99 24.11 8.93 6.83
N THR A 100 23.56 10.14 6.90
CA THR A 100 23.18 10.97 5.73
C THR A 100 24.05 12.21 5.55
N SER A 101 24.92 12.50 6.52
CA SER A 101 25.78 13.69 6.53
C SER A 101 27.10 13.39 7.25
N THR A 102 27.99 14.39 7.31
CA THR A 102 29.29 14.26 7.97
C THR A 102 29.16 13.76 9.40
N VAL A 103 29.94 12.73 9.72
CA VAL A 103 29.98 12.07 11.03
C VAL A 103 31.17 12.61 11.84
N GLY A 104 30.98 12.82 13.14
CA GLY A 104 32.06 13.04 14.09
C GLY A 104 32.47 11.75 14.80
N LEU A 105 33.74 11.61 15.16
CA LEU A 105 34.24 10.48 15.96
C LEU A 105 34.54 10.90 17.39
N THR A 106 34.22 10.02 18.33
CA THR A 106 34.49 10.18 19.76
C THR A 106 35.24 8.95 20.27
N ILE A 107 36.34 9.15 20.99
CA ILE A 107 37.12 8.07 21.61
C ILE A 107 36.54 7.72 22.99
N ILE A 108 36.52 6.43 23.34
CA ILE A 108 36.03 5.92 24.63
C ILE A 108 37.12 5.13 25.37
N PRO A 109 37.35 5.39 26.67
CA PRO A 109 36.75 6.47 27.47
C PRO A 109 37.16 7.85 26.94
N ALA A 110 36.29 8.86 27.10
CA ALA A 110 36.54 10.24 26.70
C ALA A 110 37.62 10.85 27.62
N GLN A 111 38.85 10.38 27.49
CA GLN A 111 39.97 10.86 28.29
C GLN A 111 40.61 12.09 27.64
N TYR A 112 40.42 12.33 26.34
CA TYR A 112 41.06 13.43 25.64
C TYR A 112 40.22 13.99 24.49
N GLU A 113 40.20 15.32 24.40
CA GLU A 113 39.68 16.07 23.26
C GLU A 113 40.66 15.95 22.08
N TRP A 114 40.14 15.90 20.85
CA TRP A 114 40.97 15.92 19.64
C TRP A 114 41.71 17.25 19.54
N ASN A 115 43.03 17.22 19.41
CA ASN A 115 43.83 18.44 19.27
C ASN A 115 43.64 19.10 17.89
N ASP A 116 43.34 18.30 16.87
CA ASP A 116 43.10 18.74 15.49
C ASP A 116 42.20 17.74 14.73
N PRO A 117 40.87 17.84 14.86
CA PRO A 117 39.94 16.94 14.15
C PRO A 117 39.98 17.08 12.62
N GLY A 118 40.74 18.05 12.07
CA GLY A 118 40.84 18.31 10.63
C GLY A 118 41.62 17.27 9.81
N GLN A 119 42.30 16.32 10.44
CA GLN A 119 43.11 15.29 9.75
C GLN A 119 42.44 13.92 9.61
N ILE A 120 41.26 13.72 10.19
CA ILE A 120 40.53 12.45 10.07
C ILE A 120 39.54 12.53 8.91
N SER A 121 39.63 11.59 7.97
CA SER A 121 38.69 11.42 6.87
C SER A 121 37.86 10.15 7.07
N ILE A 122 36.54 10.30 7.18
CA ILE A 122 35.59 9.20 7.30
C ILE A 122 34.94 8.98 5.94
N THR A 123 35.02 7.76 5.45
CA THR A 123 34.29 7.33 4.25
C THR A 123 33.04 6.58 4.69
N ILE A 124 31.89 7.08 4.27
CA ILE A 124 30.60 6.42 4.42
C ILE A 124 30.35 5.64 3.12
N ASP A 125 30.19 4.33 3.23
CA ASP A 125 29.81 3.43 2.13
C ASP A 125 28.76 2.47 2.67
N GLY A 126 27.70 2.26 1.91
CA GLY A 126 26.57 1.45 2.34
C GLY A 126 25.67 1.11 1.18
N VAL A 127 24.70 0.24 1.40
CA VAL A 127 23.77 -0.13 0.33
C VAL A 127 22.93 1.10 0.01
N ASN A 128 23.24 1.65 -1.17
CA ASN A 128 22.36 2.30 -2.13
C ASN A 128 20.98 2.55 -1.54
N GLY A 129 20.66 3.80 -1.13
CA GLY A 129 19.31 4.13 -0.70
C GLY A 129 18.32 3.71 -1.79
N THR A 130 17.61 2.61 -1.57
CA THR A 130 16.64 2.06 -2.52
C THR A 130 15.23 2.50 -2.12
N ILE A 131 14.33 2.49 -3.10
CA ILE A 131 12.93 2.78 -2.87
C ILE A 131 12.34 1.61 -2.07
N ASN A 132 11.92 1.87 -0.83
CA ASN A 132 11.38 0.85 0.08
C ASN A 132 9.86 0.98 0.27
N GLY A 133 9.31 2.17 0.05
CA GLY A 133 7.89 2.41 0.24
C GLY A 133 7.32 3.36 -0.80
N THR A 134 6.03 3.19 -1.08
CA THR A 134 5.26 4.10 -1.94
C THR A 134 3.89 4.34 -1.33
N SER A 135 3.37 5.56 -1.47
CA SER A 135 2.04 5.92 -1.02
C SER A 135 1.32 6.72 -2.10
N ILE A 136 0.02 6.49 -2.26
CA ILE A 136 -0.84 7.27 -3.15
C ILE A 136 -1.49 8.37 -2.31
N THR A 137 -1.23 9.64 -2.64
CA THR A 137 -1.88 10.79 -2.00
C THR A 137 -3.09 11.27 -2.80
N ASN A 138 -3.05 11.10 -4.12
CA ASN A 138 -4.19 11.29 -5.00
C ASN A 138 -4.18 10.23 -6.11
N ALA A 139 -5.23 9.43 -6.19
CA ALA A 139 -5.35 8.35 -7.18
C ALA A 139 -5.59 8.86 -8.62
N GLY A 140 -5.93 10.15 -8.77
CA GLY A 140 -6.32 10.77 -10.05
C GLY A 140 -7.60 10.16 -10.64
N VAL A 141 -7.98 10.63 -11.82
CA VAL A 141 -9.23 10.24 -12.51
C VAL A 141 -9.01 9.96 -13.99
N GLY A 142 -9.88 9.13 -14.57
CA GLY A 142 -9.95 8.92 -16.03
C GLY A 142 -8.89 7.99 -16.63
N TYR A 143 -8.09 7.29 -15.83
CA TYR A 143 -7.13 6.32 -16.35
C TYR A 143 -7.86 5.12 -16.99
N THR A 144 -7.70 4.95 -18.30
CA THR A 144 -8.27 3.84 -19.10
C THR A 144 -7.24 2.76 -19.40
N THR A 145 -5.95 3.11 -19.33
CA THR A 145 -4.81 2.19 -19.42
C THR A 145 -3.81 2.54 -18.32
N ALA A 146 -2.97 1.57 -17.92
CA ALA A 146 -2.00 1.79 -16.84
C ALA A 146 -1.03 2.93 -17.24
N PRO A 147 -0.90 4.01 -16.44
CA PRO A 147 0.03 5.08 -16.75
C PRO A 147 1.49 4.65 -16.45
N THR A 148 2.46 5.45 -16.87
CA THR A 148 3.84 5.33 -16.40
C THR A 148 4.01 6.20 -15.17
N ILE A 149 4.57 5.66 -14.09
CA ILE A 149 4.88 6.41 -12.86
C ILE A 149 6.29 6.97 -12.97
N VAL A 150 6.41 8.26 -12.68
CA VAL A 150 7.65 9.03 -12.72
C VAL A 150 8.07 9.35 -11.29
N ILE A 151 9.29 8.95 -10.94
CA ILE A 151 9.97 9.26 -9.68
C ILE A 151 10.57 10.66 -9.82
N SER A 152 10.34 11.55 -8.84
CA SER A 152 10.82 12.93 -8.91
C SER A 152 12.33 13.10 -8.76
N ASP A 153 12.99 12.15 -8.09
CA ASP A 153 14.43 12.19 -7.86
C ASP A 153 15.23 11.78 -9.11
N THR A 154 16.41 12.38 -9.23
CA THR A 154 17.38 12.13 -10.31
C THR A 154 18.70 11.53 -9.80
N GLY A 155 18.87 11.38 -8.48
CA GLY A 155 20.08 10.84 -7.87
C GLY A 155 20.20 9.34 -8.08
N GLY A 156 19.12 8.59 -7.87
CA GLY A 156 19.09 7.14 -8.05
C GLY A 156 18.84 6.67 -9.48
N VAL A 157 19.21 5.41 -9.77
CA VAL A 157 19.09 4.80 -11.11
C VAL A 157 18.27 3.51 -11.07
N GLY A 158 17.41 3.31 -12.06
CA GLY A 158 16.73 2.03 -12.30
C GLY A 158 15.51 1.73 -11.44
N GLY A 159 15.08 2.63 -10.56
CA GLY A 159 13.84 2.48 -9.80
C GLY A 159 12.62 2.43 -10.71
N VAL A 160 11.76 1.43 -10.52
CA VAL A 160 10.53 1.24 -11.30
C VAL A 160 9.37 0.94 -10.37
N ILE A 161 8.37 1.82 -10.42
CA ILE A 161 7.11 1.68 -9.69
C ILE A 161 5.99 1.42 -10.69
N THR A 162 5.33 0.28 -10.56
CA THR A 162 4.27 -0.14 -11.47
C THR A 162 2.89 0.14 -10.87
N PRO A 163 2.01 0.87 -11.58
CA PRO A 163 0.66 1.13 -11.11
C PRO A 163 -0.30 0.01 -11.48
N THR A 164 -1.29 -0.26 -10.63
CA THR A 164 -2.43 -1.11 -10.98
C THR A 164 -3.71 -0.28 -11.12
N LEU A 165 -4.52 -0.64 -12.11
CA LEU A 165 -5.87 -0.10 -12.27
C LEU A 165 -6.88 -1.11 -11.75
N THR A 166 -7.82 -0.65 -10.94
CA THR A 166 -9.08 -1.34 -10.76
C THR A 166 -9.90 -1.08 -12.02
N SER A 167 -10.18 -2.12 -12.81
CA SER A 167 -11.16 -1.98 -13.87
C SER A 167 -12.49 -1.59 -13.22
N PRO A 168 -13.25 -0.63 -13.76
CA PRO A 168 -14.66 -0.52 -13.40
C PRO A 168 -15.26 -1.90 -13.66
N GLY A 169 -15.84 -2.53 -12.64
CA GLY A 169 -16.46 -3.85 -12.78
C GLY A 169 -17.33 -3.85 -14.04
N ALA A 170 -17.16 -4.88 -14.87
CA ALA A 170 -17.73 -4.95 -16.21
C ALA A 170 -19.12 -4.32 -16.25
N THR A 171 -19.27 -3.22 -16.99
CA THR A 171 -20.59 -2.64 -17.20
C THR A 171 -21.44 -3.76 -17.81
N PRO A 172 -22.54 -4.19 -17.15
CA PRO A 172 -23.35 -5.26 -17.71
C PRO A 172 -23.77 -4.86 -19.12
N ALA A 173 -23.61 -5.78 -20.07
CA ALA A 173 -23.84 -5.52 -21.49
C ALA A 173 -25.16 -4.74 -21.68
N PRO A 174 -25.18 -3.73 -22.58
CA PRO A 174 -26.41 -3.00 -22.86
C PRO A 174 -27.48 -4.00 -23.24
N LEU A 175 -28.65 -3.80 -22.65
CA LEU A 175 -29.80 -4.64 -22.82
C LEU A 175 -30.32 -4.57 -24.24
N ASN A 176 -29.82 -5.45 -25.11
CA ASN A 176 -30.13 -5.46 -26.54
C ASN A 176 -31.52 -6.06 -26.87
N ALA A 177 -32.38 -6.20 -25.87
CA ALA A 177 -33.76 -6.62 -26.00
C ALA A 177 -34.58 -5.96 -24.89
N ALA A 178 -35.83 -5.60 -25.20
CA ALA A 178 -36.79 -5.18 -24.19
C ALA A 178 -36.90 -6.28 -23.13
N LYS A 179 -36.30 -6.07 -21.95
CA LYS A 179 -36.55 -6.89 -20.79
C LYS A 179 -38.02 -6.69 -20.44
N THR A 180 -38.86 -7.67 -20.73
CA THR A 180 -40.13 -7.75 -20.02
C THR A 180 -39.75 -7.93 -18.56
N ASN A 181 -40.11 -6.98 -17.70
CA ASN A 181 -39.82 -7.07 -16.26
C ASN A 181 -40.60 -8.19 -15.55
N ALA A 182 -41.22 -9.10 -16.32
CA ALA A 182 -41.86 -10.29 -15.82
C ALA A 182 -40.78 -11.28 -15.37
N LYS A 183 -40.30 -11.13 -14.14
CA LYS A 183 -39.41 -12.11 -13.48
C LYS A 183 -40.08 -13.48 -13.28
N ASP A 184 -41.39 -13.57 -13.48
CA ASP A 184 -42.17 -14.76 -13.15
C ASP A 184 -43.38 -14.87 -14.10
N ALA A 185 -43.39 -15.91 -14.94
CA ALA A 185 -44.50 -16.24 -15.82
C ALA A 185 -45.24 -17.45 -15.25
N TRP A 186 -46.54 -17.32 -15.02
CA TRP A 186 -47.37 -18.44 -14.57
C TRP A 186 -48.58 -18.61 -15.49
N THR A 187 -48.79 -19.83 -15.95
CA THR A 187 -49.98 -20.24 -16.68
C THR A 187 -51.00 -20.86 -15.73
N VAL A 188 -52.20 -20.32 -15.70
CA VAL A 188 -53.35 -20.94 -15.03
C VAL A 188 -54.25 -21.55 -16.10
N ARG A 189 -54.54 -22.85 -15.99
CA ARG A 189 -55.57 -23.48 -16.83
C ARG A 189 -56.93 -23.18 -16.22
N GLY A 190 -57.90 -22.80 -17.04
CA GLY A 190 -59.30 -22.72 -16.60
C GLY A 190 -59.82 -24.10 -16.16
N SER A 191 -60.78 -24.13 -15.25
CA SER A 191 -61.51 -25.36 -14.92
C SER A 191 -62.73 -25.52 -15.82
N ALA A 192 -63.12 -26.77 -16.10
CA ALA A 192 -64.35 -27.07 -16.83
C ALA A 192 -65.62 -26.68 -16.05
N ASP A 193 -65.48 -26.47 -14.74
CA ASP A 193 -66.57 -26.12 -13.82
C ASP A 193 -66.83 -24.61 -13.72
N LEU A 194 -66.14 -23.79 -14.53
CA LEU A 194 -66.47 -22.36 -14.59
C LEU A 194 -67.84 -22.17 -15.25
N PRO A 195 -68.71 -21.28 -14.72
CA PRO A 195 -70.04 -21.08 -15.28
C PRO A 195 -70.02 -20.79 -16.78
N PRO A 196 -70.83 -21.50 -17.59
CA PRO A 196 -70.75 -21.45 -19.06
C PRO A 196 -71.17 -20.10 -19.65
N TRP A 197 -71.87 -19.27 -18.88
CA TRP A 197 -72.31 -17.93 -19.28
C TRP A 197 -71.21 -16.86 -19.16
N GLY A 198 -69.99 -17.23 -18.72
CA GLY A 198 -68.85 -16.32 -18.60
C GLY A 198 -68.94 -15.37 -17.40
N GLY A 199 -67.85 -14.67 -17.08
CA GLY A 199 -67.81 -13.77 -15.94
C GLY A 199 -66.47 -13.04 -15.79
N THR A 200 -66.42 -12.08 -14.88
CA THR A 200 -65.16 -11.49 -14.40
C THR A 200 -64.68 -12.30 -13.20
N TYR A 201 -63.46 -12.82 -13.28
CA TYR A 201 -62.86 -13.61 -12.21
C TYR A 201 -61.70 -12.84 -11.60
N ILE A 202 -61.50 -13.06 -10.30
CA ILE A 202 -60.31 -12.58 -9.60
C ILE A 202 -59.35 -13.76 -9.49
N LEU A 203 -58.22 -13.69 -10.18
CA LEU A 203 -57.11 -14.61 -9.97
C LEU A 203 -56.18 -13.99 -8.92
N ARG A 204 -56.13 -14.60 -7.74
CA ARG A 204 -55.23 -14.18 -6.66
C ARG A 204 -53.97 -15.03 -6.66
N LYS A 205 -52.83 -14.42 -6.95
CA LYS A 205 -51.52 -15.04 -6.75
C LYS A 205 -51.01 -14.68 -5.36
N THR A 206 -50.72 -15.70 -4.55
CA THR A 206 -50.18 -15.53 -3.19
C THR A 206 -48.72 -15.95 -3.18
N TYR A 207 -47.83 -15.04 -2.79
CA TYR A 207 -46.42 -15.34 -2.58
C TYR A 207 -46.18 -15.69 -1.11
N LEU A 208 -45.56 -16.84 -0.89
CA LEU A 208 -44.93 -17.15 0.38
C LEU A 208 -43.50 -16.61 0.31
N ASN A 209 -43.15 -15.64 1.15
CA ASN A 209 -41.80 -15.07 1.15
C ASN A 209 -40.80 -16.19 1.48
N ARG A 210 -39.86 -16.45 0.57
CA ARG A 210 -38.70 -17.33 0.77
C ARG A 210 -37.46 -16.46 0.52
N THR A 211 -36.47 -16.54 1.39
CA THR A 211 -35.14 -15.94 1.14
C THR A 211 -34.48 -16.64 -0.05
N GLU A 212 -33.69 -15.92 -0.84
CA GLU A 212 -33.15 -16.38 -2.14
C GLU A 212 -32.30 -17.66 -2.05
N GLU A 213 -31.78 -18.00 -0.88
CA GLU A 213 -31.23 -19.32 -0.61
C GLU A 213 -32.32 -20.25 -0.07
N GLY A 214 -32.67 -21.29 -0.84
CA GLY A 214 -33.77 -22.21 -0.63
C GLY A 214 -33.72 -23.12 0.60
N SER A 215 -33.25 -22.63 1.75
CA SER A 215 -33.46 -23.29 3.04
C SER A 215 -34.89 -23.05 3.53
N LEU A 216 -35.60 -24.11 3.87
CA LEU A 216 -36.88 -24.05 4.59
C LEU A 216 -36.62 -23.53 6.00
N SER A 217 -36.58 -22.22 6.18
CA SER A 217 -36.49 -21.61 7.49
C SER A 217 -37.88 -21.47 8.11
N THR A 218 -38.06 -22.03 9.30
CA THR A 218 -39.17 -21.69 10.20
C THR A 218 -38.83 -20.51 11.12
N ALA A 219 -37.65 -19.88 10.96
CA ALA A 219 -37.23 -18.77 11.78
C ALA A 219 -38.02 -17.50 11.42
N ILE A 220 -38.81 -17.04 12.39
CA ILE A 220 -39.53 -15.77 12.34
C ILE A 220 -38.56 -14.68 12.76
N GLU A 221 -38.00 -13.94 11.81
CA GLU A 221 -37.29 -12.70 12.13
C GLU A 221 -38.31 -11.62 12.55
N GLY A 222 -38.42 -11.41 13.86
CA GLY A 222 -39.28 -10.36 14.43
C GLY A 222 -39.78 -10.67 15.83
N SER A 223 -38.89 -10.76 16.81
CA SER A 223 -39.25 -10.76 18.23
C SER A 223 -39.17 -9.35 18.81
N SER A 224 -40.22 -8.55 18.62
CA SER A 224 -40.61 -7.53 19.59
C SER A 224 -42.08 -7.13 19.37
N GLY A 225 -42.97 -7.82 20.10
CA GLY A 225 -44.27 -7.28 20.48
C GLY A 225 -45.35 -7.20 19.40
N ASN A 226 -45.97 -8.32 19.06
CA ASN A 226 -47.44 -8.36 18.91
C ASN A 226 -47.96 -9.81 18.87
N ALA A 227 -49.09 -10.08 19.51
CA ALA A 227 -49.70 -11.42 19.58
C ALA A 227 -50.34 -11.90 18.26
N THR A 228 -50.03 -11.27 17.12
CA THR A 228 -50.48 -11.68 15.77
C THR A 228 -49.35 -12.24 14.90
N THR A 229 -48.16 -12.42 15.46
CA THR A 229 -46.90 -12.75 14.75
C THR A 229 -46.82 -14.20 14.21
N SER A 230 -47.86 -15.03 14.39
CA SER A 230 -47.94 -16.39 13.83
C SER A 230 -48.45 -16.42 12.37
N ASN A 231 -49.04 -15.33 11.87
CA ASN A 231 -49.56 -15.32 10.51
C ASN A 231 -48.47 -14.88 9.52
N PRO A 232 -48.06 -15.74 8.56
CA PRO A 232 -47.12 -15.31 7.54
C PRO A 232 -47.70 -14.11 6.80
N ARG A 233 -46.93 -13.01 6.70
CA ARG A 233 -47.31 -11.84 5.90
C ARG A 233 -47.32 -12.23 4.43
N ARG A 234 -48.48 -12.70 3.95
CA ARG A 234 -48.72 -13.09 2.57
C ARG A 234 -48.81 -11.84 1.71
N LYS A 235 -47.94 -11.71 0.70
CA LYS A 235 -48.11 -10.73 -0.36
C LYS A 235 -49.02 -11.34 -1.43
N THR A 236 -50.11 -10.67 -1.76
CA THR A 236 -51.04 -11.10 -2.81
C THR A 236 -51.11 -10.07 -3.92
N ILE A 237 -51.19 -10.54 -5.16
CA ILE A 237 -51.55 -9.73 -6.32
C ILE A 237 -52.82 -10.32 -6.90
N ASP A 238 -53.81 -9.45 -7.09
CA ASP A 238 -55.10 -9.80 -7.68
C ASP A 238 -55.14 -9.35 -9.13
N TYR A 239 -55.50 -10.27 -10.01
CA TYR A 239 -55.71 -10.02 -11.42
C TYR A 239 -57.19 -10.13 -11.73
N PHE A 240 -57.75 -9.10 -12.37
CA PHE A 240 -59.08 -9.16 -12.94
C PHE A 240 -58.98 -9.76 -14.33
N VAL A 241 -59.60 -10.92 -14.52
CA VAL A 241 -59.54 -11.65 -15.78
C VAL A 241 -60.96 -11.88 -16.29
N ARG A 242 -61.16 -11.59 -17.58
CA ARG A 242 -62.36 -11.95 -18.31
C ARG A 242 -61.95 -12.94 -19.41
N PRO A 243 -62.30 -14.23 -19.28
CA PRO A 243 -62.07 -15.20 -20.33
C PRO A 243 -62.82 -14.75 -21.58
N VAL A 244 -62.09 -14.59 -22.68
CA VAL A 244 -62.68 -14.39 -24.00
C VAL A 244 -62.89 -15.78 -24.59
N ARG A 245 -64.11 -16.12 -25.01
CA ARG A 245 -64.31 -17.36 -25.78
C ARG A 245 -63.54 -17.20 -27.10
N PRO A 246 -62.80 -18.23 -27.54
CA PRO A 246 -62.33 -18.31 -28.92
C PRO A 246 -63.48 -18.15 -29.91
#